data_AF-A0A4Q5QVD3-F1
#
_entry.id   AF-A0A4Q5QVD3-F1
#
_cell.length_a   1.000
_cell.length_b   1.000
_cell.length_c   1.000
_cell.angle_alpha   90.00
_cell.angle_beta   90.00
_cell.angle_gamma   90.00
#
_symmetry.space_group_name_H-M   'P 1'
#
loop_
_entity.id
_entity.type
_entity.pdbx_description
1 polymer ?
#
loop_
_entity_poly.entity_id
_entity_poly.type
_entity_poly.pdbx_seq_one_letter_code
_entity_poly.pdbx_strand_id
1 'polypeptide(L)'
;MHSFRIKMVIVAALMLISVLTSAAQQIADEGFDPAISSPTYQPAKGTLILVDEAHHNFHTIGTRYTAFAKVLRKDGYRVESNKAEFTAESLKNAKILVIANALNKQNIHSWVLPNPSAFT
;
A
#
# COMPACT_ATOMS: atom_id res chain seq x y z
N MET A 1 -30.27 -33.83 -28.50
CA MET A 1 -29.97 -33.94 -27.04
C MET A 1 -28.48 -34.06 -26.73
N HIS A 2 -27.69 -34.81 -27.51
CA HIS A 2 -26.25 -35.01 -27.24
C HIS A 2 -25.39 -33.74 -27.38
N SER A 3 -25.61 -32.92 -28.43
CA SER A 3 -24.88 -31.66 -28.63
C SER A 3 -25.17 -30.59 -27.57
N PHE A 4 -26.38 -30.61 -26.99
CA PHE A 4 -26.78 -29.70 -25.92
C PHE A 4 -26.01 -29.98 -24.62
N ARG A 5 -25.84 -31.27 -24.28
CA ARG A 5 -25.06 -31.70 -23.10
C ARG A 5 -23.58 -31.33 -23.24
N ILE A 6 -23.00 -31.50 -24.43
CA ILE A 6 -21.59 -31.13 -24.69
C ILE A 6 -21.37 -29.62 -24.52
N LYS A 7 -22.25 -28.79 -25.09
CA LYS A 7 -22.17 -27.33 -24.91
C LYS A 7 -22.26 -26.92 -23.44
N MET A 8 -23.14 -27.56 -22.67
CA MET A 8 -23.31 -27.29 -21.25
C MET A 8 -22.06 -27.67 -20.43
N VAL A 9 -21.40 -28.78 -20.76
CA VAL A 9 -20.13 -29.19 -20.14
C VAL A 9 -19.01 -28.20 -20.46
N ILE A 10 -18.92 -27.73 -21.70
CA ILE A 10 -17.90 -26.73 -22.11
C ILE A 10 -18.12 -25.42 -21.35
N VAL A 11 -19.36 -24.94 -21.25
CA VAL A 11 -19.69 -23.71 -20.50
C VAL A 11 -19.35 -23.87 -19.02
N ALA A 12 -19.69 -25.01 -18.41
CA ALA A 12 -19.35 -25.27 -17.01
C ALA A 12 -17.82 -25.34 -16.77
N ALA A 13 -17.07 -25.96 -17.67
CA ALA A 13 -15.62 -26.02 -17.59
C ALA A 13 -14.97 -24.63 -17.73
N LEU A 14 -15.47 -23.80 -18.65
CA LEU A 14 -15.01 -22.42 -18.81
C LEU A 14 -15.30 -21.56 -17.58
N MET A 15 -16.49 -21.70 -16.98
CA MET A 15 -16.81 -21.03 -15.71
C MET A 15 -15.88 -21.48 -14.59
N LEU A 16 -15.60 -22.79 -14.47
CA LEU A 16 -14.70 -23.31 -13.43
C LEU A 16 -13.27 -22.76 -13.57
N ILE A 17 -12.75 -22.68 -14.80
CA ILE A 17 -11.42 -22.12 -15.10
C ILE A 17 -11.34 -20.64 -14.72
N SER A 18 -12.40 -19.86 -14.96
CA SER A 18 -12.43 -18.42 -14.62
C SER A 18 -12.38 -18.14 -13.11
N VAL A 19 -12.91 -19.06 -12.29
CA VAL A 19 -12.86 -18.95 -10.82
C VAL A 19 -11.46 -19.29 -10.31
N LEU A 20 -10.75 -20.23 -10.95
CA LEU A 20 -9.40 -20.64 -10.57
C LEU A 20 -8.33 -19.56 -10.84
N THR A 21 -8.60 -18.61 -11.75
CA THR A 21 -7.67 -17.51 -12.07
C THR A 21 -7.94 -16.22 -11.28
N SER A 22 -9.00 -16.18 -10.48
CA SER A 22 -9.33 -15.01 -9.66
C SER A 22 -8.48 -15.00 -8.38
N ALA A 23 -7.34 -14.29 -8.43
CA ALA A 23 -6.58 -14.01 -7.22
C ALA A 23 -7.35 -13.01 -6.35
N ALA A 24 -7.65 -13.37 -5.09
CA ALA A 24 -8.14 -12.43 -4.10
C ALA A 24 -7.03 -11.41 -3.82
N GLN A 25 -7.06 -10.26 -4.49
CA GLN A 25 -6.07 -9.21 -4.33
C GLN A 25 -6.57 -8.19 -3.31
N GLN A 26 -5.74 -7.85 -2.33
CA GLN A 26 -5.95 -6.62 -1.57
C GLN A 26 -5.68 -5.45 -2.52
N ILE A 27 -6.67 -4.60 -2.75
CA ILE A 27 -6.56 -3.36 -3.52
C ILE A 27 -6.85 -2.19 -2.57
N ALA A 28 -6.10 -1.10 -2.72
CA ALA A 28 -6.31 0.09 -1.91
C ALA A 28 -7.64 0.76 -2.29
N ASP A 29 -8.38 1.26 -1.30
CA ASP A 29 -9.48 2.19 -1.58
C ASP A 29 -8.89 3.59 -1.87
N GLU A 30 -8.58 3.83 -3.13
CA GLU A 30 -8.09 5.13 -3.62
C GLU A 30 -9.22 6.18 -3.70
N GLY A 31 -10.49 5.76 -3.65
CA GLY A 31 -11.66 6.63 -3.67
C GLY A 31 -12.01 7.22 -2.31
N PHE A 32 -11.51 6.62 -1.22
CA PHE A 32 -11.75 7.07 0.14
C PHE A 32 -11.42 8.56 0.31
N ASP A 33 -12.41 9.36 0.71
CA ASP A 33 -12.26 10.80 0.90
C ASP A 33 -13.02 11.28 2.15
N PRO A 34 -12.44 11.12 3.35
CA PRO A 34 -13.14 11.38 4.60
C PRO A 34 -13.38 12.88 4.79
N ALA A 35 -14.51 13.25 5.38
CA ALA A 35 -14.73 14.63 5.86
C ALA A 35 -14.11 14.78 7.26
N ILE A 36 -13.27 15.80 7.45
CA ILE A 36 -12.70 16.15 8.78
C ILE A 36 -13.16 17.57 9.08
N SER A 37 -14.14 17.71 9.98
CA SER A 37 -14.78 18.99 10.30
C SER A 37 -13.94 19.90 11.20
N SER A 38 -13.04 19.32 11.98
CA SER A 38 -12.14 20.06 12.89
C SER A 38 -10.72 19.51 12.79
N PRO A 39 -9.95 19.93 11.76
CA PRO A 39 -8.56 19.50 11.60
C PRO A 39 -7.69 19.88 12.79
N THR A 40 -6.76 19.00 13.16
CA THR A 40 -5.76 19.27 14.21
C THR A 40 -4.89 20.48 13.86
N TYR A 41 -4.55 20.64 12.58
CA TYR A 41 -3.78 21.79 12.08
C TYR A 41 -4.50 22.50 10.93
N GLN A 42 -4.14 23.76 10.71
CA GLN A 42 -4.47 24.40 9.44
C GLN A 42 -3.90 23.60 8.26
N PRO A 43 -4.56 23.60 7.08
CA PRO A 43 -4.12 22.82 5.92
C PRO A 43 -2.62 23.01 5.61
N ALA A 44 -1.87 21.90 5.60
CA ALA A 44 -0.43 21.84 5.35
C ALA A 44 0.44 22.70 6.31
N LYS A 45 -0.07 23.07 7.49
CA LYS A 45 0.69 23.78 8.54
C LYS A 45 1.11 22.88 9.69
N GLY A 46 0.65 21.64 9.69
CA GLY A 46 1.03 20.66 10.67
C GLY A 46 2.45 20.15 10.53
N THR A 47 2.80 19.30 11.48
CA THR A 47 4.05 18.58 11.53
C THR A 47 4.27 17.72 10.29
N LEU A 48 5.54 17.58 9.88
CA LEU A 48 5.95 16.68 8.80
C LEU A 48 5.97 15.22 9.29
N ILE A 49 5.24 14.38 8.58
CA ILE A 49 5.22 12.93 8.68
C ILE A 49 5.87 12.39 7.39
N LEU A 50 6.93 11.60 7.56
CA LEU A 50 7.56 10.87 6.47
C LEU A 50 7.04 9.43 6.44
N VAL A 51 6.67 8.94 5.27
CA VAL A 51 6.36 7.52 5.04
C VAL A 51 7.52 6.89 4.28
N ASP A 52 8.08 5.82 4.83
CA ASP A 52 9.21 5.13 4.22
C ASP A 52 8.81 4.48 2.89
N GLU A 53 9.48 4.90 1.82
CA GLU A 53 9.44 4.28 0.48
C GLU A 53 10.85 3.90 0.00
N ALA A 54 11.88 4.08 0.85
CA ALA A 54 13.28 3.78 0.51
C ALA A 54 13.60 2.28 0.68
N HIS A 55 12.96 1.61 1.64
CA HIS A 55 13.30 0.23 2.03
C HIS A 55 12.29 -0.80 1.52
N HIS A 56 11.98 -0.72 0.22
CA HIS A 56 11.05 -1.62 -0.48
C HIS A 56 9.72 -1.82 0.26
N ASN A 57 9.28 -0.75 0.92
CA ASN A 57 8.08 -0.78 1.71
C ASN A 57 6.87 -1.05 0.81
N PHE A 58 6.12 -2.10 1.14
CA PHE A 58 4.93 -2.47 0.38
C PHE A 58 3.84 -1.40 0.43
N HIS A 59 3.83 -0.56 1.48
CA HIS A 59 2.85 0.49 1.69
C HIS A 59 3.40 1.88 1.34
N THR A 60 3.10 2.38 0.14
CA THR A 60 3.47 3.73 -0.33
C THR A 60 2.30 4.70 -0.29
N ILE A 61 2.57 6.00 -0.12
CA ILE A 61 1.53 7.04 -0.01
C ILE A 61 0.76 7.26 -1.32
N GLY A 62 1.31 6.80 -2.44
CA GLY A 62 0.64 6.84 -3.75
C GLY A 62 -0.14 5.58 -4.11
N THR A 63 -0.10 4.54 -3.28
CA THR A 63 -0.81 3.28 -3.55
C THR A 63 -1.58 2.82 -2.32
N ARG A 64 -1.10 1.78 -1.61
CA ARG A 64 -1.78 1.12 -0.49
C ARG A 64 -1.99 1.99 0.73
N TYR A 65 -1.23 3.08 0.87
CA TYR A 65 -1.38 4.06 1.95
C TYR A 65 -2.01 5.38 1.49
N THR A 66 -2.67 5.41 0.33
CA THR A 66 -3.39 6.60 -0.14
C THR A 66 -4.43 7.08 0.86
N ALA A 67 -5.28 6.19 1.39
CA ALA A 67 -6.29 6.53 2.39
C ALA A 67 -5.67 7.12 3.68
N PHE A 68 -4.59 6.51 4.17
CA PHE A 68 -3.82 7.00 5.31
C PHE A 68 -3.30 8.42 5.07
N ALA A 69 -2.67 8.66 3.91
CA ALA A 69 -2.15 9.97 3.56
C ALA A 69 -3.27 11.01 3.43
N LYS A 70 -4.43 10.65 2.89
CA LYS A 70 -5.59 11.55 2.76
C LYS A 70 -6.14 11.99 4.12
N VAL A 71 -6.32 11.06 5.06
CA VAL A 71 -6.78 11.38 6.43
C VAL A 71 -5.86 12.42 7.06
N LEU A 72 -4.55 12.14 7.09
CA LEU A 72 -3.58 13.02 7.75
C LEU A 72 -3.44 14.37 7.06
N ARG A 73 -3.45 14.41 5.72
CA ARG A 73 -3.42 15.68 4.98
C ARG A 73 -4.67 16.52 5.23
N LYS A 74 -5.85 15.89 5.28
CA LYS A 74 -7.10 16.59 5.64
C LYS A 74 -7.12 17.07 7.09
N ASP A 75 -6.42 16.36 7.98
CA ASP A 75 -6.23 16.77 9.37
C ASP A 75 -5.12 17.85 9.53
N GLY A 76 -4.56 18.32 8.42
CA GLY A 76 -3.65 19.47 8.36
C GLY A 76 -2.15 19.12 8.45
N TYR A 77 -1.79 17.84 8.58
CA TYR A 77 -0.40 17.39 8.55
C TYR A 77 0.22 17.53 7.16
N ARG A 78 1.56 17.64 7.12
CA ARG A 78 2.32 17.45 5.89
C ARG A 78 2.77 16.00 5.82
N VAL A 79 2.37 15.28 4.77
CA VAL A 79 2.70 13.86 4.57
C VAL A 79 3.47 13.70 3.28
N GLU A 80 4.71 13.23 3.37
CA GLU A 80 5.64 13.10 2.26
C GLU A 80 6.26 11.69 2.23
N SER A 81 6.62 11.22 1.02
CA SER A 81 7.37 9.99 0.85
C SER A 81 8.85 10.22 1.18
N ASN A 82 9.41 9.41 2.07
CA ASN A 82 10.86 9.33 2.26
C ASN A 82 11.45 8.29 1.31
N LYS A 83 12.22 8.75 0.32
CA LYS A 83 12.92 7.89 -0.66
C LYS A 83 14.43 7.84 -0.43
N ALA A 84 14.91 8.45 0.65
CA ALA A 84 16.30 8.45 1.05
C ALA A 84 16.54 7.44 2.17
N GLU A 85 17.78 6.97 2.30
CA GLU A 85 18.20 6.18 3.46
C GLU A 85 18.00 6.95 4.77
N PHE A 86 17.84 6.22 5.87
CA PHE A 86 17.67 6.81 7.19
C PHE A 86 19.01 7.36 7.69
N THR A 87 19.08 8.68 7.77
CA THR A 87 20.20 9.43 8.35
C THR A 87 19.63 10.53 9.22
N ALA A 88 20.43 11.06 10.15
CA ALA A 88 20.02 12.22 10.94
C ALA A 88 19.62 13.40 10.04
N GLU A 89 20.34 13.59 8.93
CA GLU A 89 20.08 14.67 7.97
C GLU A 89 18.77 14.46 7.20
N SER A 90 18.53 13.25 6.67
CA SER A 90 17.30 12.96 5.91
C SER A 90 16.04 13.04 6.78
N LEU A 91 16.16 12.76 8.08
CA LEU A 91 15.03 12.76 9.02
C LEU A 91 14.87 14.07 9.81
N LYS A 92 15.82 15.01 9.74
CA LYS A 92 15.90 16.19 10.64
C LYS A 92 14.63 17.04 10.72
N ASN A 93 13.89 17.13 9.62
CA ASN A 93 12.70 17.98 9.50
C ASN A 93 11.41 17.24 9.84
N ALA A 94 11.43 15.91 9.89
CA ALA A 94 10.30 15.08 10.25
C ALA A 94 10.21 14.96 11.78
N LYS A 95 8.99 14.92 12.32
CA LYS A 95 8.80 14.52 13.72
C LYS A 95 8.32 13.09 13.86
N ILE A 96 7.74 12.54 12.80
CA ILE A 96 7.21 11.18 12.76
C ILE A 96 7.70 10.53 11.48
N LEU A 97 8.25 9.33 11.61
CA LEU A 97 8.59 8.43 10.52
C LEU A 97 7.67 7.21 10.61
N VAL A 98 7.03 6.87 9.50
CA VAL A 98 6.11 5.73 9.38
C VAL A 98 6.77 4.67 8.52
N ILE A 99 6.96 3.49 9.09
CA ILE A 99 7.49 2.31 8.41
C ILE A 99 6.44 1.22 8.55
N ALA A 100 5.97 0.66 7.43
CA ALA A 100 4.85 -0.26 7.44
C ALA A 100 5.06 -1.38 6.42
N ASN A 101 5.77 -2.44 6.81
CA ASN A 101 6.15 -3.56 5.93
C ASN A 101 7.32 -3.22 4.97
N ALA A 102 8.38 -2.61 5.52
CA ALA A 102 9.68 -2.51 4.86
C ALA A 102 10.30 -3.90 4.66
N LEU A 103 10.91 -4.12 3.50
CA LEU A 103 11.43 -5.41 3.10
C LEU A 103 12.90 -5.32 2.70
N ASN A 104 13.67 -6.33 3.08
CA ASN A 104 14.96 -6.54 2.45
C ASN A 104 14.76 -6.82 0.96
N LYS A 105 15.73 -6.40 0.14
CA LYS A 105 15.71 -6.63 -1.31
C LYS A 105 15.50 -8.10 -1.69
N GLN A 106 16.01 -9.03 -0.88
CA GLN A 106 15.83 -10.47 -1.10
C GLN A 106 14.38 -10.94 -0.93
N ASN A 107 13.56 -10.21 -0.17
CA ASN A 107 12.20 -10.61 0.19
C ASN A 107 11.08 -9.89 -0.58
N ILE A 108 11.41 -9.02 -1.54
CA ILE A 108 10.40 -8.27 -2.32
C ILE A 108 9.42 -9.21 -3.04
N HIS A 109 9.94 -10.32 -3.58
CA HIS A 109 9.15 -11.28 -4.35
C HIS A 109 9.04 -12.66 -3.68
N SER A 110 9.99 -13.00 -2.81
CA SER A 110 10.11 -14.34 -2.24
C SER A 110 10.36 -14.28 -0.74
N TRP A 111 9.35 -14.66 0.04
CA TRP A 111 9.41 -14.70 1.50
C TRP A 111 9.98 -16.03 1.95
N VAL A 112 11.29 -16.17 1.79
CA VAL A 112 12.05 -17.37 2.17
C VAL A 112 12.97 -17.00 3.31
N LEU A 113 13.00 -17.86 4.33
CA LEU A 113 13.89 -17.68 5.48
C LEU A 113 15.37 -17.86 5.06
N PRO A 114 16.28 -17.09 5.67
CA PRO A 114 16.04 -16.11 6.72
C PRO A 114 15.41 -14.81 6.19
N ASN A 115 14.78 -14.04 7.09
CA ASN A 115 14.26 -12.70 6.78
C ASN A 115 15.30 -11.65 7.21
N PRO A 116 16.26 -11.26 6.35
CA PRO A 116 17.25 -10.24 6.68
C PRO A 116 16.59 -8.88 6.97
N SER A 117 17.35 -8.00 7.63
CA SER A 117 16.90 -6.63 7.92
C SER A 117 16.55 -5.86 6.64
N ALA A 118 15.49 -5.06 6.68
CA ALA A 118 15.11 -4.17 5.58
C ALA A 118 16.01 -2.93 5.46
N PHE A 119 16.82 -2.64 6.48
CA PHE A 119 17.58 -1.40 6.63
C PHE A 119 19.09 -1.64 6.44
N THR A 120 19.43 -2.37 5.38
CA THR A 120 20.82 -2.74 5.02
C THR A 120 21.28 -2.02 3.78
#